data_AF-A0A2V8QYQ5-F1
#
_entry.id   AF-A0A2V8QYQ5-F1
#
_cell.length_a   1.000
_cell.length_b   1.000
_cell.length_c   1.000
_cell.angle_alpha   90.00
_cell.angle_beta   90.00
_cell.angle_gamma   90.00
#
_symmetry.space_group_name_H-M   'P 1'
#
loop_
_entity.id
_entity.type
_entity.pdbx_description
1 polymer ?
#
loop_
_entity_poly.entity_id
_entity_poly.type
_entity_poly.pdbx_seq_one_letter_code
_entity_poly.pdbx_strand_id
1 'polypeptide(L)' 'MAKVGFISLGCPKNLVDSEVMMGLLKQNGYEITGNAEEADTVVVNTCGFIDSAKKESIEAILEAARLKTN' A
#
# COMPACT_ATOMS: atom_id res chain seq x y z
N MET A 1 1.62 -14.70 -11.70
CA MET A 1 0.79 -13.47 -11.78
C MET A 1 1.39 -12.50 -10.78
N ALA A 2 1.62 -11.23 -11.12
CA ALA A 2 2.32 -10.34 -10.19
C ALA A 2 1.43 -10.05 -8.96
N LYS A 3 2.01 -10.18 -7.76
CA LYS A 3 1.37 -9.95 -6.47
C LYS A 3 1.56 -8.50 -6.04
N VAL A 4 0.47 -7.83 -5.65
CA VAL A 4 0.47 -6.45 -5.15
C VAL A 4 0.00 -6.42 -3.70
N GLY A 5 0.83 -5.87 -2.82
CA GLY A 5 0.52 -5.60 -1.42
C GLY A 5 0.06 -4.16 -1.22
N PHE A 6 -0.77 -3.92 -0.21
CA PHE A 6 -1.27 -2.58 0.12
C PHE A 6 -1.06 -2.26 1.60
N ILE A 7 -0.56 -1.06 1.86
CA ILE A 7 -0.52 -0.44 3.17
C ILE A 7 -1.38 0.82 3.07
N SER A 8 -2.54 0.85 3.71
CA SER A 8 -3.46 1.98 3.69
C SER A 8 -3.47 2.69 5.03
N LEU A 9 -3.07 3.96 5.03
CA LEU A 9 -2.92 4.81 6.22
C LEU A 9 -3.83 6.04 6.12
N GLY A 10 -3.93 6.80 7.21
CA GLY A 10 -4.69 8.03 7.26
C GLY A 10 -6.15 7.81 7.64
N CYS A 11 -7.08 8.06 6.72
CA CYS A 11 -8.51 8.09 7.04
C CYS A 11 -9.32 7.05 6.26
N PRO A 12 -10.61 6.82 6.59
CA PRO A 12 -11.46 5.87 5.89
C PRO A 12 -11.55 6.11 4.37
N LYS A 13 -11.35 7.34 3.91
CA LYS A 13 -11.30 7.63 2.48
C LYS A 13 -10.11 6.96 1.78
N ASN A 14 -8.92 6.96 2.39
CA ASN A 14 -7.76 6.25 1.83
C ASN A 14 -8.01 4.74 1.77
N LEU A 15 -8.73 4.17 2.73
CA LEU A 15 -9.09 2.75 2.71
C LEU A 15 -10.01 2.43 1.53
N VAL A 16 -11.10 3.18 1.36
CA VAL A 16 -12.03 3.00 0.23
C VAL A 16 -11.32 3.20 -1.11
N ASP A 17 -10.46 4.22 -1.23
CA ASP A 17 -9.67 4.43 -2.45
C ASP A 17 -8.74 3.24 -2.72
N SER A 18 -8.16 2.61 -1.68
CA SER A 18 -7.34 1.39 -1.80
C SER A 18 -8.15 0.18 -2.27
N GLU A 19 -9.36 -0.01 -1.75
CA GLU A 19 -10.25 -1.10 -2.19
C GLU A 19 -10.64 -0.97 -3.68
N VAL A 20 -10.89 0.27 -4.13
CA VAL A 20 -11.13 0.56 -5.56
C VAL A 20 -9.90 0.20 -6.40
N MET A 21 -8.70 0.60 -5.96
CA MET A 21 -7.44 0.24 -6.63
C MET A 21 -7.24 -1.28 -6.69
N MET A 22 -7.50 -2.01 -5.60
CA MET A 22 -7.44 -3.48 -5.56
C MET A 22 -8.43 -4.11 -6.55
N GLY A 23 -9.63 -3.57 -6.67
CA GLY A 23 -10.64 -4.02 -7.63
C GLY A 23 -10.15 -3.89 -9.07
N LEU A 24 -9.58 -2.73 -9.42
CA LEU A 24 -9.01 -2.47 -10.75
C LEU A 24 -7.83 -3.40 -11.06
N LEU A 25 -6.94 -3.61 -10.10
CA LEU A 25 -5.81 -4.53 -10.24
C LEU A 25 -6.28 -5.97 -10.46
N LYS A 26 -7.27 -6.46 -9.68
CA LYS A 26 -7.85 -7.79 -9.89
C LYS A 26 -8.47 -7.94 -11.29
N GLN A 27 -9.20 -6.92 -11.77
CA GLN A 27 -9.78 -6.91 -13.11
C GLN A 27 -8.72 -6.99 -14.23
N ASN A 28 -7.52 -6.45 -13.97
CA ASN A 28 -6.39 -6.49 -14.90
C ASN A 28 -5.47 -7.71 -14.69
N GLY A 29 -5.89 -8.69 -13.90
CA GLY A 29 -5.14 -9.94 -13.72
C GLY A 29 -3.92 -9.80 -12.80
N TYR A 30 -3.98 -8.95 -11.78
CA TYR A 30 -3.02 -8.94 -10.66
C TYR A 30 -3.59 -9.70 -9.45
N GLU A 31 -2.70 -10.29 -8.66
CA GLU A 31 -3.07 -10.93 -7.40
C GLU A 31 -2.90 -9.93 -6.25
N ILE A 32 -3.85 -9.87 -5.32
CA ILE A 32 -3.73 -9.03 -4.12
C ILE A 32 -3.26 -9.90 -2.96
N THR A 33 -2.16 -9.50 -2.32
CA THR A 33 -1.62 -10.18 -1.15
C THR A 33 -1.73 -9.30 0.10
N GLY A 34 -2.06 -9.92 1.23
CA GLY A 34 -1.97 -9.28 2.55
C GLY A 34 -0.57 -9.36 3.16
N ASN A 35 0.34 -10.15 2.57
CA ASN A 35 1.71 -10.29 3.01
C ASN A 35 2.64 -9.45 2.11
N ALA A 36 3.22 -8.39 2.66
CA ALA A 36 4.11 -7.50 1.93
C ALA A 36 5.43 -8.17 1.51
N GLU A 37 5.88 -9.20 2.22
CA GLU A 37 7.11 -9.95 1.88
C GLU A 37 6.92 -10.83 0.63
N GLU A 38 5.67 -11.18 0.31
CA GLU A 38 5.33 -11.96 -0.89
C GLU A 38 4.94 -11.07 -2.08
N ALA A 39 4.91 -9.75 -1.91
CA ALA A 39 4.47 -8.83 -2.94
C ALA A 39 5.62 -8.50 -3.90
N ASP A 40 5.35 -8.58 -5.21
CA ASP A 40 6.25 -8.05 -6.24
C ASP A 40 6.23 -6.51 -6.23
N THR A 41 5.16 -5.91 -5.73
CA THR A 41 5.01 -4.45 -5.57
C THR A 41 4.16 -4.13 -4.36
N VAL A 42 4.58 -3.14 -3.56
CA VAL A 42 3.81 -2.63 -2.42
C VAL A 42 3.34 -1.20 -2.71
N VAL A 43 2.04 -0.96 -2.56
CA VAL A 43 1.42 0.37 -2.63
C VAL A 43 1.21 0.89 -1.22
N VAL A 44 1.82 2.03 -0.89
CA VAL A 44 1.58 2.75 0.37
C VAL A 44 0.67 3.93 0.09
N ASN A 45 -0.60 3.82 0.46
CA ASN A 45 -1.59 4.90 0.33
C ASN A 45 -1.67 5.67 1.64
N THR A 46 -1.42 6.97 1.61
CA THR A 46 -1.29 7.76 2.84
C THR A 46 -1.88 9.16 2.75
N CYS A 47 -1.86 9.89 3.86
CA CYS A 47 -2.37 11.24 4.01
C CYS A 47 -1.22 12.28 4.05
N GLY A 48 -1.28 13.27 3.14
CA GLY A 48 -0.26 14.33 3.04
C GLY A 48 -0.54 15.60 3.87
N PHE A 49 -1.67 15.69 4.56
CA PHE A 49 -2.10 16.94 5.21
C PHE A 49 -2.19 16.86 6.74
N ILE A 50 -2.53 15.70 7.31
CA ILE A 50 -2.60 15.52 8.77
C ILE A 50 -1.18 15.26 9.31
N ASP A 51 -0.74 16.08 10.27
CA ASP A 51 0.61 16.02 10.82
C ASP A 51 0.97 14.67 11.47
N SER A 52 0.06 14.08 12.24
CA SER A 52 0.27 12.75 12.82
C SER A 52 0.37 11.67 11.74
N ALA A 53 -0.53 11.71 10.75
CA ALA A 53 -0.53 10.75 9.64
C ALA A 53 0.73 10.88 8.77
N LYS A 54 1.29 12.09 8.60
CA LYS A 54 2.56 12.27 7.87
C LYS A 54 3.73 11.54 8.54
N LYS A 55 3.80 11.54 9.87
CA LYS A 55 4.87 10.80 10.60
C LYS A 55 4.73 9.30 10.39
N GLU A 56 3.52 8.77 10.57
CA GLU A 56 3.18 7.37 10.29
C GLU A 56 3.50 6.98 8.83
N SER A 57 3.21 7.88 7.89
CA SER A 57 3.53 7.70 6.46
C SER A 57 5.01 7.47 6.23
N ILE A 58 5.86 8.30 6.83
CA ILE A 58 7.31 8.25 6.64
C ILE A 58 7.84 6.92 7.19
N GLU A 59 7.40 6.53 8.38
CA GLU A 59 7.80 5.26 9.00
C GLU A 59 7.39 4.06 8.14
N ALA A 60 6.14 4.03 7.67
CA ALA A 60 5.65 2.95 6.82
C ALA A 60 6.37 2.86 5.48
N ILE A 61 6.68 4.01 4.85
CA ILE A 61 7.46 4.04 3.60
C ILE A 61 8.87 3.49 3.83
N LEU A 62 9.53 3.88 4.92
CA LEU A 62 10.87 3.39 5.25
C LEU A 62 10.87 1.89 5.54
N GLU A 63 9.85 1.37 6.24
CA GLU A 63 9.73 -0.07 6.51
C GLU A 63 9.46 -0.86 5.21
N ALA A 64 8.54 -0.40 4.37
CA ALA A 64 8.28 -1.02 3.07
C ALA A 64 9.52 -0.98 2.16
N ALA A 65 10.33 0.08 2.24
CA ALA A 65 11.56 0.18 1.46
C ALA A 65 12.62 -0.86 1.86
N ARG A 66 12.63 -1.32 3.13
CA ARG A 66 13.55 -2.38 3.58
C ARG A 66 13.29 -3.74 2.93
N LEU A 67 12.08 -3.95 2.41
CA LEU A 67 11.73 -5.17 1.67
C LEU A 67 12.39 -5.22 0.28
N LYS A 68 12.85 -4.08 -0.25
CA LYS A 68 13.61 -4.06 -1.50
C LYS A 68 15.01 -4.61 -1.27
N THR A 69 15.33 -5.71 -1.94
CA THR A 69 16.71 -6.20 -2.04
C THR A 69 17.46 -5.37 -3.10
N ASN A 70 18.63 -4.84 -2.76
CA ASN A 70 19.51 -4.11 -3.70
C ASN A 70 20.16 -5.04 -4.72
#